data_AF-A0A2V9R888-F1
#
_entry.id   AF-A0A2V9R888-F1
#
_cell.length_a   1.000
_cell.length_b   1.000
_cell.length_c   1.000
_cell.angle_alpha   90.00
_cell.angle_beta   90.00
_cell.angle_gamma   90.00
#
_symmetry.space_group_name_H-M   'P 1'
#
loop_
_entity.id
_entity.type
_entity.pdbx_description
1 polymer ?
#
loop_
_entity_poly.entity_id
_entity_poly.type
_entity_poly.pdbx_seq_one_letter_code
_entity_poly.pdbx_strand_id
1 'polypeptide(L)'
;MDFPFGLPRRLIANLFWPGSWKKYVEFISAMGLKRFELQLANYRMGQPTGDKHHLRFADALAGSCSPMMLYGVPVGKMFFQGAPRLLRSGVSLLPCHPTAEDRVVLEGYPALVARKWIGKRSYKSDESTKQTHNKEEMRRAIIAGLRSSHLRIHYDLDLEMSDTLARECVLDPSGDTLDAVLCSIQAAWAFAQRDFGIPLQCDKDEGWIVDPSLIRALSFQNDNCRFDQERNPKSKASTTGP
;
A
#
# COMPACT_ATOMS: atom_id res chain seq x y z
N MET A 1 -8.05 3.35 -8.45
CA MET A 1 -7.31 4.55 -7.97
C MET A 1 -5.87 4.11 -7.79
N ASP A 2 -4.92 4.85 -8.34
CA ASP A 2 -3.50 4.51 -8.24
C ASP A 2 -2.78 5.65 -7.49
N PHE A 3 -2.79 5.58 -6.16
CA PHE A 3 -2.01 6.43 -5.27
C PHE A 3 -2.08 5.86 -3.84
N PRO A 4 -1.03 6.03 -3.02
CA PRO A 4 -1.08 5.68 -1.61
C PRO A 4 -2.10 6.56 -0.89
N PHE A 5 -2.85 6.06 0.08
CA PHE A 5 -3.89 6.83 0.74
C PHE A 5 -3.39 7.72 1.86
N GLY A 6 -2.19 7.48 2.40
CA GLY A 6 -1.62 8.31 3.45
C GLY A 6 -0.15 8.63 3.23
N LEU A 7 0.38 9.49 4.10
CA LEU A 7 1.79 9.85 4.16
C LEU A 7 2.41 9.28 5.44
N PRO A 8 3.75 9.16 5.54
CA PRO A 8 4.40 8.59 6.70
C PRO A 8 4.18 9.50 7.91
N ARG A 9 3.77 8.95 9.04
CA ARG A 9 3.54 9.65 10.31
C ARG A 9 4.76 10.45 10.72
N ARG A 10 5.95 9.89 10.51
CA ARG A 10 7.23 10.55 10.78
C ARG A 10 7.39 11.85 10.00
N LEU A 11 6.98 11.87 8.72
CA LEU A 11 6.99 13.08 7.91
C LEU A 11 6.01 14.12 8.49
N ILE A 12 4.77 13.70 8.75
CA ILE A 12 3.71 14.57 9.29
C ILE A 12 4.17 15.24 10.59
N ALA A 13 4.75 14.46 11.51
CA ALA A 13 5.24 14.95 12.79
C ALA A 13 6.41 15.92 12.62
N ASN A 14 7.42 15.57 11.81
CA ASN A 14 8.63 16.37 11.66
C ASN A 14 8.40 17.69 10.89
N LEU A 15 7.37 17.75 10.04
CA LEU A 15 6.95 18.98 9.36
C LEU A 15 5.92 19.78 10.17
N PHE A 16 5.56 19.31 11.37
CA PHE A 16 4.54 19.91 12.24
C PHE A 16 3.19 20.12 11.52
N TRP A 17 2.85 19.20 10.62
CA TRP A 17 1.53 19.20 9.96
C TRP A 17 0.47 18.67 10.93
N PRO A 18 -0.82 18.96 10.69
CA PRO A 18 -1.90 18.42 11.52
C PRO A 18 -1.85 16.89 11.62
N GLY A 19 -2.09 16.33 12.81
CA GLY A 19 -1.90 14.88 13.03
C GLY A 19 -2.90 13.99 12.30
N SER A 20 -4.18 14.36 12.24
CA SER A 20 -5.23 13.51 11.64
C SER A 20 -5.24 13.58 10.11
N TRP A 21 -5.55 12.47 9.44
CA TRP A 21 -5.61 12.34 7.99
C TRP A 21 -6.35 13.49 7.29
N LYS A 22 -7.60 13.70 7.67
CA LYS A 22 -8.45 14.74 7.10
C LYS A 22 -7.78 16.13 7.16
N LYS A 23 -7.30 16.50 8.35
CA LYS A 23 -6.70 17.83 8.57
C LYS A 23 -5.42 18.04 7.78
N TYR A 24 -4.53 17.04 7.68
CA TYR A 24 -3.32 17.22 6.89
C TYR A 24 -3.61 17.19 5.39
N VAL A 25 -4.59 16.42 4.93
CA VAL A 25 -5.02 16.44 3.51
C VAL A 25 -5.60 17.81 3.14
N GLU A 26 -6.45 18.39 4.00
CA GLU A 26 -6.98 19.75 3.82
C GLU A 26 -5.85 20.79 3.80
N PHE A 27 -4.90 20.68 4.73
CA PHE A 27 -3.73 21.55 4.80
C PHE A 27 -2.85 21.47 3.54
N ILE A 28 -2.52 20.26 3.08
CA ILE A 28 -1.75 20.03 1.85
C ILE A 28 -2.51 20.58 0.64
N SER A 29 -3.82 20.33 0.55
CA SER A 29 -4.65 20.81 -0.55
C SER A 29 -4.67 22.34 -0.61
N ALA A 30 -4.79 23.02 0.53
CA ALA A 30 -4.77 24.48 0.60
C ALA A 30 -3.40 25.08 0.25
N MET A 31 -2.32 24.35 0.52
CA MET A 31 -0.96 24.78 0.23
C MET A 31 -0.60 24.77 -1.26
N GLY A 32 -1.22 23.88 -2.04
CA GLY A 32 -1.00 23.74 -3.48
C GLY A 32 0.23 22.89 -3.85
N LEU A 33 0.21 22.32 -5.07
CA LEU A 33 1.16 21.29 -5.51
C LEU A 33 2.61 21.76 -5.44
N LYS A 34 2.92 22.94 -5.98
CA LYS A 34 4.30 23.46 -6.04
C LYS A 34 4.93 23.58 -4.66
N ARG A 35 4.18 24.08 -3.68
CA ARG A 35 4.69 24.28 -2.32
C ARG A 35 4.75 22.95 -1.55
N PHE A 36 3.82 22.02 -1.79
CA PHE A 36 3.92 20.64 -1.30
C PHE A 36 5.19 19.94 -1.81
N GLU A 37 5.47 20.01 -3.12
CA GLU A 37 6.70 19.46 -3.72
C GLU A 37 7.96 20.07 -3.11
N LEU A 38 7.97 21.40 -2.93
CA LEU A 38 9.08 22.12 -2.32
C LEU A 38 9.30 21.71 -0.86
N GLN A 39 8.25 21.55 -0.07
CA GLN A 39 8.37 21.09 1.33
C GLN A 39 8.93 19.68 1.41
N LEU A 40 8.46 18.75 0.56
CA LEU A 40 9.03 17.40 0.50
C LEU A 40 10.49 17.43 0.04
N ALA A 41 10.84 18.21 -0.99
CA ALA A 41 12.22 18.33 -1.46
C ALA A 41 13.15 18.85 -0.36
N ASN A 42 12.77 19.95 0.32
CA ASN A 42 13.55 20.53 1.41
C ASN A 42 13.69 19.59 2.60
N TYR A 43 12.60 18.93 3.00
CA TYR A 43 12.62 17.94 4.06
C TYR A 43 13.64 16.83 3.79
N ARG A 44 13.60 16.28 2.57
CA ARG A 44 14.49 15.20 2.13
C ARG A 44 15.96 15.60 2.08
N MET A 45 16.27 16.86 1.76
CA MET A 45 17.65 17.36 1.77
C MET A 45 18.21 17.43 3.19
N GLY A 46 17.37 17.63 4.20
CA GLY A 46 17.76 17.65 5.61
C GLY A 46 17.87 16.27 6.28
N GLN A 47 17.49 15.18 5.59
CA GLN A 47 17.55 13.83 6.18
C GLN A 47 18.92 13.16 5.98
N PRO A 48 19.34 12.28 6.92
CA PRO A 48 20.53 11.47 6.78
C PRO A 48 20.54 10.63 5.49
N THR A 49 21.73 10.29 5.01
CA THR A 49 21.90 9.33 3.93
C THR A 49 21.25 7.99 4.31
N GLY A 50 20.46 7.42 3.41
CA GLY A 50 19.69 6.19 3.65
C GLY A 50 18.29 6.41 4.25
N ASP A 51 17.98 7.61 4.74
CA ASP A 51 16.70 7.93 5.40
C ASP A 51 15.95 9.10 4.73
N LYS A 52 16.28 9.36 3.45
CA LYS A 52 15.69 10.45 2.65
C LYS A 52 14.24 10.20 2.23
N HIS A 53 13.68 9.03 2.53
CA HIS A 53 12.34 8.65 2.12
C HIS A 53 11.74 7.74 3.18
N HIS A 54 10.98 8.31 4.10
CA HIS A 54 10.31 7.50 5.11
C HIS A 54 9.22 6.66 4.45
N LEU A 55 9.15 5.40 4.86
CA LEU A 55 8.09 4.48 4.46
C LEU A 55 6.99 4.54 5.51
N ARG A 56 5.73 4.38 5.09
CA ARG A 56 4.69 3.95 6.05
C ARG A 56 4.99 2.53 6.49
N PHE A 57 4.43 2.13 7.61
CA PHE A 57 4.58 0.75 8.07
C PHE A 57 4.10 -0.27 7.03
N ALA A 58 2.95 -0.02 6.39
CA ALA A 58 2.42 -0.86 5.31
C ALA A 58 3.35 -0.93 4.08
N ASP A 59 3.99 0.19 3.72
CA ASP A 59 4.90 0.23 2.55
C ASP A 59 6.15 -0.60 2.78
N ALA A 60 6.70 -0.55 3.99
CA ALA A 60 7.85 -1.35 4.38
C ALA A 60 7.55 -2.86 4.30
N LEU A 61 6.39 -3.29 4.80
CA LEU A 61 5.95 -4.69 4.70
C LEU A 61 5.66 -5.10 3.26
N ALA A 62 5.03 -4.22 2.48
CA ALA A 62 4.68 -4.48 1.08
C ALA A 62 5.91 -4.45 0.15
N GLY A 63 7.04 -3.89 0.59
CA GLY A 63 8.16 -3.56 -0.28
C GLY A 63 7.71 -2.64 -1.43
N SER A 64 6.87 -1.65 -1.12
CA SER A 64 6.45 -0.59 -2.03
C SER A 64 7.40 0.62 -1.89
N CYS A 65 7.17 1.64 -2.71
CA CYS A 65 7.94 2.87 -2.65
C CYS A 65 7.35 3.86 -1.64
N SER A 66 8.19 4.78 -1.14
CA SER A 66 7.73 5.81 -0.22
C SER A 66 6.72 6.75 -0.88
N PRO A 67 5.60 7.08 -0.23
CA PRO A 67 4.64 8.07 -0.72
C PRO A 67 5.22 9.50 -0.75
N MET A 68 6.46 9.70 -0.29
CA MET A 68 7.22 10.95 -0.46
C MET A 68 7.90 11.08 -1.83
N MET A 69 7.87 10.06 -2.69
CA MET A 69 8.55 10.09 -3.98
C MET A 69 7.90 11.06 -4.96
N LEU A 70 8.71 11.99 -5.48
CA LEU A 70 8.32 13.02 -6.44
C LEU A 70 8.79 12.74 -7.89
N TYR A 71 9.69 11.79 -8.09
CA TYR A 71 10.30 11.48 -9.39
C TYR A 71 10.39 9.97 -9.61
N GLY A 72 10.52 9.54 -10.87
CA GLY A 72 10.40 8.12 -11.23
C GLY A 72 8.93 7.73 -11.26
N VAL A 73 8.45 7.08 -10.20
CA VAL A 73 7.02 6.89 -9.93
C VAL A 73 6.58 7.96 -8.93
N PRO A 74 5.93 9.05 -9.36
CA PRO A 74 5.72 10.24 -8.54
C PRO A 74 4.53 10.10 -7.59
N VAL A 75 4.50 9.03 -6.78
CA VAL A 75 3.38 8.69 -5.89
C VAL A 75 3.01 9.80 -4.90
N GLY A 76 3.95 10.67 -4.52
CA GLY A 76 3.63 11.86 -3.71
C GLY A 76 2.79 12.88 -4.47
N LYS A 77 3.04 13.08 -5.77
CA LYS A 77 2.18 13.93 -6.61
C LYS A 77 0.82 13.28 -6.86
N MET A 78 0.81 11.96 -7.01
CA MET A 78 -0.43 11.17 -7.17
C MET A 78 -1.27 11.27 -5.89
N PHE A 79 -0.66 11.16 -4.71
CA PHE A 79 -1.30 11.43 -3.42
C PHE A 79 -1.90 12.84 -3.37
N PHE A 80 -1.12 13.88 -3.74
CA PHE A 80 -1.60 15.27 -3.74
C PHE A 80 -2.86 15.44 -4.61
N GLN A 81 -2.92 14.77 -5.77
CA GLN A 81 -4.09 14.81 -6.63
C GLN A 81 -5.24 13.96 -6.06
N GLY A 82 -4.95 12.75 -5.61
CA GLY A 82 -5.95 11.75 -5.23
C GLY A 82 -6.62 12.02 -3.89
N ALA A 83 -5.83 12.24 -2.82
CA ALA A 83 -6.34 12.29 -1.45
C ALA A 83 -7.38 13.41 -1.22
N PRO A 84 -7.20 14.66 -1.73
CA PRO A 84 -8.23 15.68 -1.58
C PRO A 84 -9.53 15.37 -2.35
N ARG A 85 -9.43 14.69 -3.52
CA ARG A 85 -10.60 14.25 -4.28
C ARG A 85 -11.35 13.15 -3.55
N LEU A 86 -10.62 12.24 -2.91
CA LEU A 86 -11.18 11.16 -2.10
C LEU A 86 -11.85 11.69 -0.82
N LEU A 87 -11.25 12.69 -0.17
CA LEU A 87 -11.88 13.36 0.97
C LEU A 87 -13.21 14.03 0.56
N ARG A 88 -13.25 14.71 -0.61
CA ARG A 88 -14.46 15.38 -1.10
C ARG A 88 -15.57 14.43 -1.56
N SER A 89 -15.27 13.19 -1.91
CA SER A 89 -16.30 12.22 -2.33
C SER A 89 -17.14 11.70 -1.16
N GLY A 90 -16.71 11.96 0.08
CA GLY A 90 -17.42 11.61 1.31
C GLY A 90 -17.40 10.11 1.64
N VAL A 91 -16.56 9.30 0.98
CA VAL A 91 -16.45 7.86 1.25
C VAL A 91 -15.86 7.57 2.63
N SER A 92 -16.14 6.38 3.18
CA SER A 92 -15.48 5.88 4.39
C SER A 92 -14.13 5.28 4.00
N LEU A 93 -13.04 5.99 4.31
CA LEU A 93 -11.69 5.60 3.92
C LEU A 93 -11.02 4.86 5.08
N LEU A 94 -10.76 3.55 4.94
CA LEU A 94 -10.20 2.78 6.06
C LEU A 94 -8.69 2.55 5.89
N PRO A 95 -7.89 2.67 6.97
CA PRO A 95 -8.24 3.18 8.30
C PRO A 95 -8.16 4.71 8.46
N CYS A 96 -7.71 5.44 7.42
CA CYS A 96 -7.38 6.87 7.41
C CYS A 96 -8.49 7.81 7.93
N HIS A 97 -9.70 7.62 7.44
CA HIS A 97 -10.83 8.48 7.70
C HIS A 97 -12.14 7.68 7.68
N PRO A 98 -12.39 6.84 8.71
CA PRO A 98 -13.64 6.12 8.84
C PRO A 98 -14.79 7.12 9.03
N THR A 99 -15.87 6.91 8.30
CA THR A 99 -17.14 7.64 8.42
C THR A 99 -18.29 6.64 8.58
N ALA A 100 -19.51 7.15 8.77
CA ALA A 100 -20.72 6.31 8.83
C ALA A 100 -21.26 5.91 7.44
N GLU A 101 -20.50 6.16 6.37
CA GLU A 101 -20.94 5.89 5.00
C GLU A 101 -20.68 4.44 4.58
N ASP A 102 -21.63 3.86 3.85
CA ASP A 102 -21.53 2.47 3.36
C ASP A 102 -20.52 2.30 2.21
N ARG A 103 -20.14 3.40 1.55
CA ARG A 103 -19.14 3.39 0.47
C ARG A 103 -17.74 3.35 1.07
N VAL A 104 -17.23 2.15 1.29
CA VAL A 104 -15.91 1.89 1.86
C VAL A 104 -14.82 1.91 0.78
N VAL A 105 -13.68 2.54 1.08
CA VAL A 105 -12.50 2.56 0.22
C VAL A 105 -11.28 2.02 0.98
N LEU A 106 -10.58 1.08 0.33
CA LEU A 106 -9.41 0.35 0.84
C LEU A 106 -8.24 0.49 -0.13
N GLU A 107 -7.02 0.53 0.40
CA GLU A 107 -5.81 0.66 -0.42
C GLU A 107 -5.35 -0.71 -0.93
N GLY A 108 -5.43 -0.92 -2.24
CA GLY A 108 -4.84 -2.09 -2.91
C GLY A 108 -3.41 -1.83 -3.35
N TYR A 109 -2.61 -2.88 -3.49
CA TYR A 109 -1.30 -2.82 -4.13
C TYR A 109 -1.12 -4.06 -5.03
N PRO A 110 -1.40 -3.93 -6.34
CA PRO A 110 -1.57 -5.08 -7.25
C PRO A 110 -0.29 -5.91 -7.40
N ALA A 111 0.87 -5.29 -7.19
CA ALA A 111 2.16 -5.96 -7.21
C ALA A 111 2.24 -7.13 -6.19
N LEU A 112 1.59 -7.05 -5.02
CA LEU A 112 1.59 -8.15 -4.05
C LEU A 112 0.88 -9.40 -4.56
N VAL A 113 -0.18 -9.18 -5.34
CA VAL A 113 -0.94 -10.23 -6.02
C VAL A 113 -0.09 -10.80 -7.15
N ALA A 114 0.38 -9.97 -8.07
CA ALA A 114 1.22 -10.40 -9.19
C ALA A 114 2.46 -11.23 -8.76
N ARG A 115 3.12 -10.82 -7.66
CA ARG A 115 4.32 -11.48 -7.13
C ARG A 115 4.11 -12.95 -6.76
N LYS A 116 2.87 -13.41 -6.54
CA LYS A 116 2.58 -14.84 -6.28
C LYS A 116 2.96 -15.75 -7.46
N TRP A 117 2.86 -15.24 -8.69
CA TRP A 117 3.14 -16.03 -9.90
C TRP A 117 4.45 -15.65 -10.57
N ILE A 118 4.82 -14.37 -10.52
CA ILE A 118 6.00 -13.89 -11.27
C ILE A 118 7.16 -13.44 -10.37
N GLY A 119 7.01 -13.49 -9.05
CA GLY A 119 8.01 -12.95 -8.12
C GLY A 119 8.23 -11.44 -8.34
N LYS A 120 9.46 -10.95 -8.19
CA LYS A 120 9.79 -9.52 -8.34
C LYS A 120 9.94 -9.04 -9.79
N ARG A 121 9.63 -9.89 -10.78
CA ARG A 121 9.68 -9.49 -12.21
C ARG A 121 8.60 -8.45 -12.50
N SER A 122 8.89 -7.52 -13.40
CA SER A 122 7.91 -6.51 -13.83
C SER A 122 7.03 -7.06 -14.96
N TYR A 123 5.73 -6.78 -14.90
CA TYR A 123 4.75 -7.14 -15.94
C TYR A 123 4.22 -5.93 -16.72
N LYS A 124 4.61 -4.70 -16.34
CA LYS A 124 4.09 -3.47 -16.95
C LYS A 124 5.14 -2.37 -17.16
N SER A 125 4.82 -1.41 -18.01
CA SER A 125 5.66 -0.24 -18.29
C SER A 125 4.87 0.90 -18.89
N ASP A 126 4.99 2.09 -18.30
CA ASP A 126 4.42 3.31 -18.88
C ASP A 126 5.25 3.81 -20.08
N GLU A 127 6.55 3.51 -20.08
CA GLU A 127 7.43 3.80 -21.21
C GLU A 127 7.22 2.77 -22.33
N SER A 128 6.73 3.23 -23.48
CA SER A 128 6.46 2.40 -24.67
C SER A 128 7.67 1.58 -25.12
N THR A 129 8.87 2.15 -25.07
CA THR A 129 10.14 1.47 -25.44
C THR A 129 10.49 0.29 -24.52
N LYS A 130 9.89 0.23 -23.32
CA LYS A 130 10.09 -0.83 -22.34
C LYS A 130 8.92 -1.82 -22.30
N GLN A 131 7.95 -1.74 -23.21
CA GLN A 131 6.83 -2.68 -23.33
C GLN A 131 7.26 -3.91 -24.14
N THR A 132 7.98 -4.82 -23.48
CA THR A 132 8.62 -5.97 -24.12
C THR A 132 7.74 -7.21 -24.14
N HIS A 133 8.06 -8.16 -25.03
CA HIS A 133 7.44 -9.49 -25.07
C HIS A 133 7.52 -10.21 -23.70
N ASN A 134 8.64 -10.10 -23.00
CA ASN A 134 8.80 -10.67 -21.65
C ASN A 134 7.75 -10.12 -20.66
N LYS A 135 7.36 -8.85 -20.75
CA LYS A 135 6.29 -8.30 -19.88
C LYS A 135 4.92 -8.87 -20.25
N GLU A 136 4.65 -9.08 -21.53
CA GLU A 136 3.45 -9.79 -21.98
C GLU A 136 3.41 -11.23 -21.45
N GLU A 137 4.52 -11.96 -21.52
CA GLU A 137 4.65 -13.29 -20.92
C GLU A 137 4.38 -13.27 -19.41
N MET A 138 4.87 -12.24 -18.69
CA MET A 138 4.56 -12.08 -17.27
C MET A 138 3.06 -11.86 -17.04
N ARG A 139 2.38 -11.05 -17.86
CA ARG A 139 0.91 -10.87 -17.77
C ARG A 139 0.17 -12.18 -18.08
N ARG A 140 0.61 -12.96 -19.07
CA ARG A 140 0.07 -14.31 -19.36
C ARG A 140 0.22 -15.25 -18.17
N ALA A 141 1.40 -15.26 -17.53
CA ALA A 141 1.66 -16.08 -16.35
C ALA A 141 0.77 -15.70 -15.17
N ILE A 142 0.55 -14.39 -14.93
CA ILE A 142 -0.38 -13.91 -13.90
C ILE A 142 -1.80 -14.40 -14.22
N ILE A 143 -2.31 -14.19 -15.43
CA ILE A 143 -3.68 -14.60 -15.82
C ILE A 143 -3.88 -16.12 -15.70
N ALA A 144 -2.91 -16.92 -16.16
CA ALA A 144 -2.97 -18.37 -16.01
C ALA A 144 -3.01 -18.78 -14.53
N GLY A 145 -2.22 -18.09 -13.69
CA GLY A 145 -2.20 -18.28 -12.25
C GLY A 145 -3.52 -17.95 -11.57
N LEU A 146 -4.12 -16.81 -11.93
CA LEU A 146 -5.42 -16.35 -11.43
C LEU A 146 -6.58 -17.28 -11.78
N ARG A 147 -6.52 -17.91 -12.95
CA ARG A 147 -7.53 -18.89 -13.41
C ARG A 147 -7.29 -20.31 -12.89
N SER A 148 -6.25 -20.50 -12.08
CA SER A 148 -5.92 -21.80 -11.47
C SER A 148 -6.39 -21.87 -10.01
N SER A 149 -6.45 -23.08 -9.46
CA SER A 149 -6.78 -23.32 -8.05
C SER A 149 -5.77 -22.68 -7.06
N HIS A 150 -4.60 -22.23 -7.52
CA HIS A 150 -3.64 -21.53 -6.67
C HIS A 150 -4.15 -20.19 -6.15
N LEU A 151 -5.11 -19.54 -6.82
CA LEU A 151 -5.73 -18.33 -6.30
C LEU A 151 -6.37 -18.58 -4.92
N ARG A 152 -7.09 -19.70 -4.80
CA ARG A 152 -7.75 -20.12 -3.57
C ARG A 152 -6.77 -20.38 -2.43
N ILE A 153 -5.58 -20.89 -2.73
CA ILE A 153 -4.52 -21.10 -1.73
C ILE A 153 -4.04 -19.76 -1.12
N HIS A 154 -4.02 -18.68 -1.90
CA HIS A 154 -3.48 -17.39 -1.46
C HIS A 154 -4.52 -16.44 -0.88
N TYR A 155 -5.74 -16.44 -1.42
CA TYR A 155 -6.80 -15.49 -1.10
C TYR A 155 -8.10 -16.14 -0.64
N ASP A 156 -8.24 -17.46 -0.71
CA ASP A 156 -9.49 -18.20 -0.45
C ASP A 156 -10.67 -17.70 -1.30
N LEU A 157 -10.39 -17.44 -2.59
CA LEU A 157 -11.36 -16.99 -3.58
C LEU A 157 -11.27 -17.86 -4.85
N ASP A 158 -12.41 -18.02 -5.51
CA ASP A 158 -12.51 -18.52 -6.88
C ASP A 158 -12.79 -17.34 -7.82
N LEU A 159 -12.12 -17.31 -8.99
CA LEU A 159 -12.24 -16.24 -9.97
C LEU A 159 -12.93 -16.74 -11.24
N GLU A 160 -14.11 -16.19 -11.51
CA GLU A 160 -14.72 -16.29 -12.83
C GLU A 160 -14.25 -15.13 -13.71
N MET A 161 -13.62 -15.44 -14.82
CA MET A 161 -13.06 -14.46 -15.75
C MET A 161 -13.31 -14.90 -17.19
N SER A 162 -13.89 -14.00 -17.99
CA SER A 162 -14.11 -14.24 -19.42
C SER A 162 -12.79 -14.25 -20.19
N ASP A 163 -12.75 -15.00 -21.30
CA ASP A 163 -11.59 -15.00 -22.19
C ASP A 163 -11.33 -13.63 -22.83
N THR A 164 -12.35 -12.80 -22.94
CA THR A 164 -12.23 -11.41 -23.41
C THR A 164 -11.43 -10.58 -22.43
N LEU A 165 -11.82 -10.54 -21.16
CA LEU A 165 -11.09 -9.79 -20.13
C LEU A 165 -9.67 -10.34 -19.92
N ALA A 166 -9.51 -11.67 -19.97
CA ALA A 166 -8.19 -12.30 -19.89
C ALA A 166 -7.26 -11.82 -21.01
N ARG A 167 -7.79 -11.70 -22.24
CA ARG A 167 -7.04 -11.20 -23.39
C ARG A 167 -6.71 -9.72 -23.26
N GLU A 168 -7.67 -8.91 -22.83
CA GLU A 168 -7.44 -7.47 -22.58
C GLU A 168 -6.32 -7.25 -21.55
N CYS A 169 -6.33 -7.98 -20.44
CA CYS A 169 -5.28 -7.92 -19.43
C CYS A 169 -3.89 -8.27 -19.97
N VAL A 170 -3.80 -9.20 -20.93
CA VAL A 170 -2.52 -9.61 -21.52
C VAL A 170 -2.04 -8.59 -22.55
N LEU A 171 -2.95 -8.09 -23.39
CA LEU A 171 -2.61 -7.19 -24.49
C LEU A 171 -2.39 -5.75 -24.05
N ASP A 172 -2.92 -5.35 -22.89
CA ASP A 172 -2.68 -4.04 -22.29
C ASP A 172 -1.24 -3.93 -21.75
N PRO A 173 -0.36 -3.13 -22.39
CA PRO A 173 1.03 -3.04 -21.98
C PRO A 173 1.27 -2.04 -20.83
N SER A 174 0.34 -1.11 -20.58
CA SER A 174 0.37 -0.30 -19.35
C SER A 174 0.00 -1.15 -18.15
N GLY A 175 -0.77 -2.23 -18.36
CA GLY A 175 -1.17 -3.17 -17.31
C GLY A 175 -2.25 -2.63 -16.39
N ASP A 176 -2.89 -1.51 -16.73
CA ASP A 176 -3.94 -0.89 -15.92
C ASP A 176 -5.16 -1.80 -15.79
N THR A 177 -5.51 -2.50 -16.88
CA THR A 177 -6.60 -3.48 -16.88
C THR A 177 -6.29 -4.63 -15.91
N LEU A 178 -5.06 -5.14 -15.96
CA LEU A 178 -4.62 -6.20 -15.05
C LEU A 178 -4.56 -5.69 -13.59
N ASP A 179 -4.07 -4.47 -13.36
CA ASP A 179 -4.02 -3.87 -12.03
C ASP A 179 -5.41 -3.72 -11.41
N ALA A 180 -6.42 -3.34 -12.20
CA ALA A 180 -7.80 -3.28 -11.75
C ALA A 180 -8.32 -4.67 -11.30
N VAL A 181 -8.02 -5.73 -12.05
CA VAL A 181 -8.36 -7.11 -11.66
C VAL A 181 -7.65 -7.51 -10.37
N LEU A 182 -6.34 -7.25 -10.26
CA LEU A 182 -5.54 -7.61 -9.08
C LEU A 182 -6.02 -6.86 -7.83
N CYS A 183 -6.34 -5.56 -7.94
CA CYS A 183 -6.94 -4.79 -6.87
C CYS A 183 -8.36 -5.26 -6.52
N SER A 184 -9.13 -5.75 -7.49
CA SER A 184 -10.47 -6.31 -7.23
C SER A 184 -10.39 -7.59 -6.39
N ILE A 185 -9.37 -8.44 -6.62
CA ILE A 185 -9.09 -9.61 -5.80
C ILE A 185 -8.75 -9.20 -4.36
N GLN A 186 -7.90 -8.18 -4.17
CA GLN A 186 -7.59 -7.66 -2.84
C GLN A 186 -8.83 -7.10 -2.14
N ALA A 187 -9.68 -6.37 -2.85
CA ALA A 187 -10.93 -5.84 -2.31
C ALA A 187 -11.90 -6.97 -1.90
N ALA A 188 -12.06 -8.00 -2.74
CA ALA A 188 -12.91 -9.15 -2.44
C ALA A 188 -12.40 -9.93 -1.22
N TRP A 189 -11.08 -10.16 -1.14
CA TRP A 189 -10.46 -10.80 0.02
C TRP A 189 -10.70 -9.98 1.29
N ALA A 190 -10.44 -8.68 1.24
CA ALA A 190 -10.62 -7.77 2.37
C ALA A 190 -12.08 -7.76 2.86
N PHE A 191 -13.04 -7.71 1.94
CA PHE A 191 -14.47 -7.73 2.28
C PHE A 191 -14.89 -8.99 3.06
N ALA A 192 -14.27 -10.13 2.79
CA ALA A 192 -14.51 -11.38 3.53
C ALA A 192 -13.83 -11.42 4.91
N GLN A 193 -12.92 -10.49 5.21
CA GLN A 193 -12.23 -10.45 6.49
C GLN A 193 -12.97 -9.60 7.52
N ARG A 194 -12.82 -9.96 8.80
CA ARG A 194 -13.16 -9.08 9.90
C ARG A 194 -12.35 -7.78 9.80
N ASP A 195 -13.02 -6.64 10.00
CA ASP A 195 -12.40 -5.31 9.96
C ASP A 195 -11.59 -5.07 8.67
N PHE A 196 -12.03 -5.66 7.55
CA PHE A 196 -11.38 -5.62 6.24
C PHE A 196 -9.93 -6.15 6.21
N GLY A 197 -9.53 -6.94 7.20
CA GLY A 197 -8.15 -7.41 7.32
C GLY A 197 -7.17 -6.29 7.70
N ILE A 198 -7.67 -5.21 8.31
CA ILE A 198 -6.83 -4.13 8.84
C ILE A 198 -6.46 -4.47 10.30
N PRO A 199 -5.17 -4.58 10.65
CA PRO A 199 -4.74 -4.91 12.00
C PRO A 199 -4.93 -3.72 12.96
N LEU A 200 -5.27 -4.01 14.21
CA LEU A 200 -5.49 -2.99 15.25
C LEU A 200 -4.26 -2.11 15.51
N GLN A 201 -3.06 -2.64 15.28
CA GLN A 201 -1.78 -1.96 15.45
C GLN A 201 -1.45 -1.02 14.28
N CYS A 202 -2.25 -1.01 13.21
CA CYS A 202 -2.04 -0.09 12.10
C CYS A 202 -2.22 1.35 12.57
N ASP A 203 -1.29 2.22 12.15
CA ASP A 203 -1.46 3.65 12.31
C ASP A 203 -2.65 4.12 11.46
N LYS A 204 -3.68 4.60 12.16
CA LYS A 204 -4.94 5.01 11.55
C LYS A 204 -4.82 6.19 10.61
N ASP A 205 -3.76 7.00 10.62
CA ASP A 205 -3.60 8.10 9.67
C ASP A 205 -2.54 7.84 8.57
N GLU A 206 -1.72 6.78 8.68
CA GLU A 206 -0.80 6.38 7.58
C GLU A 206 -1.52 5.59 6.48
N GLY A 207 -2.52 4.79 6.87
CA GLY A 207 -3.23 3.88 5.97
C GLY A 207 -2.67 2.45 5.96
N TRP A 208 -3.39 1.55 5.29
CA TRP A 208 -3.06 0.13 5.23
C TRP A 208 -3.30 -0.45 3.85
N ILE A 209 -2.34 -1.21 3.33
CA ILE A 209 -2.47 -1.98 2.09
C ILE A 209 -3.15 -3.31 2.44
N VAL A 210 -4.32 -3.58 1.86
CA VAL A 210 -5.06 -4.82 2.12
C VAL A 210 -4.47 -5.99 1.32
N ASP A 211 -3.82 -6.92 2.03
CA ASP A 211 -3.31 -8.16 1.45
C ASP A 211 -3.05 -9.23 2.54
N PRO A 212 -3.36 -10.52 2.30
CA PRO A 212 -3.11 -11.57 3.28
C PRO A 212 -1.62 -11.75 3.61
N SER A 213 -0.70 -11.36 2.72
CA SER A 213 0.75 -11.43 3.00
C SER A 213 1.23 -10.45 4.06
N LEU A 214 0.60 -9.27 4.17
CA LEU A 214 0.96 -8.29 5.18
C LEU A 214 0.53 -8.73 6.58
N ILE A 215 -0.63 -9.39 6.68
CA ILE A 215 -1.12 -9.97 7.94
C ILE A 215 -0.21 -11.11 8.41
N ARG A 216 0.20 -12.00 7.51
CA ARG A 216 1.16 -13.05 7.85
C ARG A 216 2.51 -12.47 8.28
N ALA A 217 3.02 -11.45 7.58
CA ALA A 217 4.28 -10.79 7.94
C ALA A 217 4.24 -10.18 9.35
N LEU A 218 3.11 -9.57 9.71
CA LEU A 218 2.86 -9.05 11.05
C LEU A 218 2.87 -10.12 12.15
N SER A 219 2.22 -11.26 11.91
CA SER A 219 2.21 -12.36 12.87
C SER A 219 3.63 -12.87 13.14
N PHE A 220 4.44 -13.06 12.09
CA PHE A 220 5.84 -13.49 12.25
C PHE A 220 6.70 -12.48 13.00
N GLN A 221 6.50 -11.16 12.81
CA GLN A 221 7.22 -10.14 13.57
C GLN A 221 6.86 -10.19 15.06
N ASN A 222 5.57 -10.34 15.39
CA ASN A 222 5.11 -10.45 16.76
C ASN A 222 5.65 -11.69 17.48
N ASP A 223 5.68 -12.83 16.78
CA ASP A 223 6.23 -14.06 17.33
C ASP A 223 7.73 -13.93 17.60
N ASN A 224 8.51 -13.37 16.66
CA ASN A 224 9.94 -13.14 16.86
C ASN A 224 10.22 -12.20 18.04
N CYS A 225 9.46 -11.11 18.19
CA CYS A 225 9.59 -10.22 19.36
C CYS A 225 9.22 -10.91 20.68
N ARG A 226 8.24 -11.81 20.69
CA ARG A 226 7.90 -12.61 21.89
C ARG A 226 8.99 -13.60 22.24
N PHE A 227 9.54 -14.31 21.26
CA PHE A 227 10.67 -15.23 21.47
C PHE A 227 11.93 -14.50 21.99
N ASP A 228 12.19 -13.28 21.53
CA ASP A 228 13.31 -12.46 22.03
C ASP A 228 13.07 -11.96 23.48
N GLN A 229 11.82 -11.65 23.85
CA GLN A 229 11.46 -11.28 25.22
C GLN A 229 11.51 -12.49 26.18
N GLU A 230 11.13 -13.69 25.73
CA GLU A 230 11.19 -14.91 26.54
C GLU A 230 12.61 -15.45 26.73
N ARG A 231 13.54 -15.18 25.80
CA ARG A 231 14.96 -15.51 25.95
C ARG A 231 15.72 -14.59 26.92
N ASN A 232 15.14 -13.47 27.33
CA ASN A 232 15.79 -12.54 28.27
C ASN A 232 14.89 -12.16 29.47
N PRO A 233 14.66 -13.08 30.42
CA PRO A 233 13.84 -12.81 31.61
C PRO A 233 14.50 -11.85 32.63
N LYS A 234 15.70 -11.33 32.36
CA LYS A 234 16.46 -10.47 33.29
C LYS A 234 16.25 -8.98 33.03
N SER A 235 15.03 -8.46 33.23
CA SER A 235 14.84 -7.02 33.46
C SER A 235 13.74 -6.66 34.47
N LYS A 236 13.10 -7.65 35.11
CA LYS A 236 12.17 -7.42 36.21
C LYS A 236 12.72 -7.96 37.53
N ALA A 237 13.71 -7.27 38.10
CA ALA A 237 13.97 -7.27 39.55
C ALA A 237 15.10 -6.28 39.90
N SER A 238 14.76 -5.03 40.18
CA SER A 238 15.50 -4.18 41.13
C SER A 238 14.71 -2.92 41.47
N THR A 239 13.66 -3.09 42.27
CA THR A 239 13.06 -2.02 43.07
C THR A 239 12.89 -2.54 44.48
N THR A 240 14.00 -2.61 45.23
CA THR A 240 14.01 -2.71 46.70
C THR A 240 15.30 -2.07 47.22
N GLY A 241 15.16 -0.81 47.69
CA GLY A 241 15.85 -0.12 48.79
C GLY A 241 17.38 -0.23 49.00
N PRO A 242 17.96 0.60 49.89
CA PRO A 242 17.32 1.47 50.89
C PRO A 242 17.22 2.95 50.48
#